data_AF-A0A838FI97-F1
#
_entry.id   AF-A0A838FI97-F1
#
_cell.length_a   1.000
_cell.length_b   1.000
_cell.length_c   1.000
_cell.angle_alpha   90.00
_cell.angle_beta   90.00
_cell.angle_gamma   90.00
#
_symmetry.space_group_name_H-M   'P 1'
#
loop_
_entity.id
_entity.type
_entity.pdbx_description
1 polymer ?
#
loop_
_entity_poly.entity_id
_entity_poly.type
_entity_poly.pdbx_seq_one_letter_code
_entity_poly.pdbx_strand_id
1 'polypeptide(L)'
;MEYALAILVLAALVSLFVAAPLREGAAEELAEDARRAELEAAKEAKYREIRDAQLDLGMGKLSEADHRAVDRELRAQAIAILEELDALSPEEDPPATEAASRDRAVPPAEPRQHAR
;
A
#
# COMPACT_ATOMS: atom_id res chain seq x y z
N MET A 1 20.58 52.86 -15.94
CA MET A 1 21.32 51.72 -15.34
C MET A 1 20.77 51.36 -13.95
N GLU A 2 20.58 52.31 -13.04
CA GLU A 2 20.01 52.06 -11.70
C GLU A 2 18.62 51.42 -11.72
N TYR A 3 17.70 51.87 -12.59
CA TYR A 3 16.37 51.26 -12.70
C TYR A 3 16.41 49.80 -13.17
N ALA A 4 17.35 49.45 -14.07
CA ALA A 4 17.53 48.08 -14.51
C ALA A 4 18.02 47.18 -13.36
N LEU A 5 18.95 47.70 -12.54
CA LEU A 5 19.40 47.02 -11.33
C LEU A 5 18.26 46.86 -10.31
N ALA A 6 17.46 47.91 -10.08
CA ALA A 6 16.31 47.85 -9.19
C ALA A 6 15.26 46.84 -9.64
N ILE A 7 14.98 46.76 -10.95
CA ILE A 7 14.07 45.76 -11.53
C ILE A 7 14.64 44.35 -11.36
N LEU A 8 15.93 44.14 -11.60
CA LEU A 8 16.57 42.82 -11.41
C LEU A 8 16.53 42.37 -9.95
N VAL A 9 16.80 43.28 -9.00
CA VAL A 9 16.72 42.98 -7.57
C VAL A 9 15.29 42.65 -7.17
N LEU A 10 14.31 43.44 -7.64
CA LEU A 10 12.89 43.17 -7.37
C LEU A 10 12.45 41.82 -7.96
N ALA A 11 12.84 41.52 -9.19
CA ALA A 11 12.54 40.25 -9.84
C ALA A 11 13.18 39.06 -9.09
N ALA A 12 14.41 39.22 -8.58
CA ALA A 12 15.07 38.20 -7.78
C ALA A 12 14.36 37.98 -6.43
N LEU A 13 13.93 39.05 -5.76
CA LEU A 13 13.17 38.96 -4.51
C LEU A 13 11.82 38.28 -4.70
N VAL A 14 11.07 38.63 -5.75
CA VAL A 14 9.80 37.98 -6.10
C VAL A 14 10.02 36.51 -6.44
N SER A 15 11.05 36.21 -7.25
CA SER A 15 11.41 34.84 -7.59
C SER A 15 11.76 34.01 -6.36
N LEU A 16 12.51 34.57 -5.41
CA LEU A 16 12.82 33.90 -4.14
C LEU A 16 11.57 33.68 -3.28
N PHE A 17 10.68 34.67 -3.20
CA PHE A 17 9.44 34.58 -2.43
C PHE A 17 8.49 33.51 -2.97
N VAL A 18 8.43 33.34 -4.30
CA VAL A 18 7.60 32.31 -4.95
C VAL A 18 8.30 30.94 -4.95
N ALA A 19 9.62 30.90 -5.16
CA ALA A 19 10.36 29.64 -5.22
C ALA A 19 10.57 29.00 -3.84
N ALA A 20 10.59 29.77 -2.75
CA ALA A 20 10.74 29.24 -1.39
C ALA A 20 9.62 28.23 -1.02
N PRO A 21 8.32 28.57 -1.07
CA PRO A 21 7.25 27.63 -0.72
C PRO A 21 7.16 26.46 -1.71
N LEU A 22 7.51 26.65 -2.98
CA LEU A 22 7.55 25.57 -3.96
C LEU A 22 8.66 24.56 -3.68
N ARG A 23 9.81 25.02 -3.18
CA ARG A 23 10.93 24.13 -2.82
C ARG A 23 10.65 23.34 -1.55
N GLU A 24 9.93 23.93 -0.60
CA GLU A 24 9.47 23.21 0.61
C GLU A 24 8.48 22.11 0.23
N GLY A 25 7.46 22.42 -0.59
CA GLY A 25 6.51 21.40 -1.06
C GLY A 25 7.17 20.29 -1.88
N ALA A 26 8.10 20.61 -2.78
CA ALA A 26 8.82 19.60 -3.55
C ALA A 26 9.72 18.69 -2.69
N ALA A 27 10.29 19.22 -1.60
CA ALA A 27 11.08 18.43 -0.67
C ALA A 27 10.21 17.50 0.20
N GLU A 28 9.01 17.95 0.55
CA GLU A 28 8.01 17.15 1.27
C GLU A 28 7.49 16.00 0.39
N GLU A 29 7.12 16.28 -0.87
CA GLU A 29 6.71 15.28 -1.86
C GLU A 29 7.79 14.21 -2.09
N LEU A 30 9.05 14.63 -2.27
CA LEU A 30 10.19 13.70 -2.38
C LEU A 30 10.38 12.83 -1.12
N ALA A 31 10.09 13.35 0.06
CA ALA A 31 10.20 12.60 1.31
C ALA A 31 9.06 11.59 1.47
N GLU A 32 7.84 11.95 1.08
CA GLU A 32 6.69 11.04 1.04
C GLU A 32 6.90 9.91 0.03
N ASP A 33 7.38 10.23 -1.18
CA ASP A 33 7.73 9.24 -2.22
C ASP A 33 8.81 8.26 -1.73
N ALA A 34 9.86 8.76 -1.07
CA ALA A 34 10.90 7.92 -0.50
C ALA A 34 10.34 6.97 0.57
N ARG A 35 9.48 7.48 1.46
CA ARG A 35 8.83 6.68 2.50
C ARG A 35 7.91 5.61 1.90
N ARG A 36 7.16 5.95 0.86
CA ARG A 36 6.32 5.01 0.12
C ARG A 36 7.16 3.90 -0.51
N ALA A 37 8.25 4.24 -1.20
CA ALA A 37 9.16 3.28 -1.81
C ALA A 37 9.77 2.30 -0.78
N GLU A 38 10.12 2.79 0.41
CA GLU A 38 10.60 1.94 1.52
C GLU A 38 9.53 0.94 1.98
N LEU A 39 8.29 1.39 2.15
CA LEU A 39 7.18 0.53 2.56
C LEU A 39 6.81 -0.50 1.48
N GLU A 40 6.85 -0.12 0.20
CA GLU A 40 6.66 -1.04 -0.93
C GLU A 40 7.75 -2.13 -0.95
N ALA A 41 9.01 -1.76 -0.73
CA ALA A 41 10.10 -2.73 -0.59
C ALA A 41 9.92 -3.67 0.61
N ALA A 42 9.43 -3.16 1.74
CA ALA A 42 9.12 -3.96 2.92
C ALA A 42 7.97 -4.95 2.65
N LYS A 43 6.91 -4.52 1.95
CA LYS A 43 5.81 -5.38 1.49
C LYS A 43 6.32 -6.51 0.61
N GLU A 44 7.16 -6.22 -0.37
CA GLU A 44 7.75 -7.25 -1.25
C GLU A 44 8.61 -8.25 -0.47
N ALA A 45 9.42 -7.76 0.48
CA ALA A 45 10.21 -8.62 1.35
C ALA A 45 9.31 -9.57 2.16
N LYS A 46 8.26 -9.06 2.80
CA LYS A 46 7.30 -9.87 3.57
C LYS A 46 6.53 -10.86 2.71
N TYR A 47 6.15 -10.48 1.49
CA TYR A 47 5.48 -11.39 0.57
C TYR A 47 6.39 -12.56 0.17
N ARG A 48 7.70 -12.32 -0.01
CA ARG A 48 8.68 -13.39 -0.23
C ARG A 48 8.80 -14.32 0.96
N GLU A 49 8.90 -13.79 2.18
CA GLU A 49 8.94 -14.60 3.41
C GLU A 49 7.71 -15.53 3.54
N ILE A 50 6.52 -15.00 3.28
CA ILE A 50 5.26 -15.78 3.29
C ILE A 50 5.29 -16.90 2.25
N ARG A 51 5.82 -16.60 1.06
CA ARG A 51 5.91 -17.58 -0.03
C ARG A 51 6.91 -18.68 0.30
N ASP A 52 8.05 -18.32 0.87
CA ASP A 52 9.09 -19.26 1.26
C ASP A 52 8.63 -20.17 2.40
N ALA A 53 7.91 -19.64 3.40
CA ALA A 53 7.30 -20.43 4.46
C ALA A 53 6.30 -21.48 3.92
N GLN A 54 5.50 -21.11 2.91
CA GLN A 54 4.59 -22.04 2.23
C GLN A 54 5.34 -23.12 1.43
N LEU A 55 6.45 -22.75 0.77
CA LEU A 55 7.30 -23.71 0.06
C LEU A 55 7.94 -24.72 1.03
N ASP A 56 8.35 -24.29 2.23
CA ASP A 56 8.93 -25.18 3.24
C ASP A 56 7.91 -26.15 3.85
N LEU A 57 6.64 -25.74 3.98
CA LEU A 57 5.55 -26.67 4.30
C LEU A 57 5.36 -27.70 3.18
N GLY A 58 5.33 -27.27 1.91
CA GLY A 58 5.20 -28.16 0.75
C GLY A 58 6.37 -29.15 0.60
N MET A 59 7.56 -28.77 1.06
CA MET A 59 8.76 -29.63 1.14
C MET A 59 8.76 -30.58 2.35
N GLY A 60 7.78 -30.48 3.26
CA GLY A 60 7.66 -31.33 4.44
C GLY A 60 8.63 -30.97 5.58
N LYS A 61 9.26 -29.79 5.54
CA LYS A 61 10.18 -29.31 6.59
C LYS A 61 9.45 -28.74 7.82
N LEU A 62 8.16 -28.44 7.68
CA LEU A 62 7.34 -27.85 8.73
C LEU A 62 6.07 -28.69 8.95
N SER A 63 5.64 -28.84 10.21
CA SER A 63 4.33 -29.41 10.50
C SER A 63 3.22 -28.40 10.16
N GLU A 64 2.03 -28.87 9.80
CA GLU A 64 0.91 -27.97 9.51
C GLU A 64 0.53 -27.07 10.70
N ALA A 65 0.75 -27.55 11.94
CA ALA A 65 0.46 -26.78 13.14
C ALA A 65 1.40 -25.59 13.31
N ASP A 66 2.70 -25.79 13.04
CA ASP A 66 3.72 -24.75 13.11
C ASP A 66 3.56 -23.76 11.95
N HIS A 67 3.22 -24.24 10.75
CA HIS A 67 2.94 -23.38 9.60
C HIS A 67 1.76 -22.44 9.87
N ARG A 68 0.68 -22.93 10.49
CA ARG A 68 -0.48 -22.08 10.84
C ARG A 68 -0.15 -21.00 11.87
N ALA A 69 0.81 -21.24 12.76
CA ALA A 69 1.25 -20.21 13.70
C ALA A 69 2.06 -19.12 12.98
N VAL A 70 3.02 -19.52 12.16
CA VAL A 70 3.88 -18.62 11.37
C VAL A 70 3.07 -17.83 10.34
N ASP A 71 2.14 -18.46 9.61
CA ASP A 71 1.30 -17.79 8.60
C ASP A 71 0.43 -16.68 9.23
N ARG A 72 -0.14 -16.91 10.41
CA ARG A 72 -0.91 -15.87 11.12
C ARG A 72 -0.05 -14.68 11.51
N GLU A 73 1.15 -14.92 12.00
CA GLU A 73 2.08 -13.86 12.40
C GLU A 73 2.54 -13.04 11.20
N LEU A 74 2.96 -13.71 10.11
CA LEU A 74 3.41 -13.05 8.89
C LEU A 74 2.27 -12.26 8.22
N ARG A 75 1.04 -12.79 8.23
CA ARG A 75 -0.14 -12.06 7.72
C ARG A 75 -0.45 -10.83 8.55
N ALA A 76 -0.34 -10.89 9.88
CA ALA A 76 -0.54 -9.72 10.72
C ALA A 76 0.49 -8.61 10.40
N GLN A 77 1.76 -8.98 10.21
CA GLN A 77 2.81 -8.04 9.80
C GLN A 77 2.55 -7.46 8.40
N ALA A 78 2.08 -8.27 7.45
CA ALA A 78 1.73 -7.80 6.12
C ALA A 78 0.56 -6.81 6.13
N ILE A 79 -0.48 -7.07 6.95
CA ILE A 79 -1.63 -6.15 7.10
C ILE A 79 -1.18 -4.80 7.66
N ALA A 80 -0.32 -4.78 8.69
CA ALA A 80 0.18 -3.53 9.25
C ALA A 80 0.93 -2.67 8.20
N ILE A 81 1.75 -3.30 7.35
CA ILE A 81 2.45 -2.60 6.26
C ILE A 81 1.46 -2.03 5.22
N LEU A 82 0.37 -2.76 4.93
CA LEU A 82 -0.67 -2.28 4.02
C LEU A 82 -1.46 -1.10 4.61
N GLU A 83 -1.81 -1.15 5.90
CA GLU A 83 -2.48 -0.04 6.58
C GLU A 83 -1.61 1.23 6.59
N GLU A 84 -0.29 1.08 6.77
CA GLU A 84 0.65 2.21 6.69
C GLU A 84 0.78 2.78 5.27
N LEU A 85 0.70 1.93 4.23
CA LEU A 85 0.68 2.37 2.83
C LEU A 85 -0.64 3.10 2.48
N ASP A 86 -1.79 2.57 2.91
CA ASP A 86 -3.10 3.17 2.69
C ASP A 86 -3.19 4.55 3.37
N ALA A 87 -2.58 4.71 4.55
CA ALA A 87 -2.53 6.00 5.24
C ALA A 87 -1.71 7.07 4.50
N LEU A 88 -0.76 6.66 3.66
CA LEU A 88 0.04 7.54 2.79
C LEU A 88 -0.59 7.73 1.41
N SER A 89 -1.60 6.94 1.04
CA SER A 89 -2.28 6.98 -0.26
C SER A 89 -3.80 6.81 -0.08
N PRO A 90 -4.53 7.84 0.36
CA PRO A 90 -5.97 7.74 0.57
C PRO A 90 -6.80 7.53 -0.73
N GLU A 91 -6.16 7.45 -1.91
CA GLU A 91 -6.83 7.59 -3.21
C GLU A 91 -6.75 6.37 -4.15
N GLU A 92 -6.15 5.24 -3.75
CA GLU A 92 -6.06 4.05 -4.63
C GLU A 92 -6.31 2.70 -3.91
N ASP A 93 -7.50 2.48 -3.36
CA ASP A 93 -8.18 1.17 -3.50
C ASP A 93 -9.64 1.24 -3.01
N PRO A 94 -10.67 1.12 -3.89
CA PRO A 94 -12.00 0.81 -3.42
C PRO A 94 -11.94 -0.56 -2.72
N PRO A 95 -12.41 -0.68 -1.47
CA PRO A 95 -12.26 -1.91 -0.71
C PRO A 95 -12.90 -3.07 -1.45
N ALA A 96 -12.23 -4.23 -1.36
CA ALA A 96 -12.63 -5.54 -1.87
C ALA A 96 -14.01 -6.06 -1.36
N THR A 97 -14.87 -5.18 -0.88
CA THR A 97 -16.28 -5.41 -0.55
C THR A 97 -17.11 -5.80 -1.78
N GLU A 98 -16.68 -5.46 -3.01
CA GLU A 98 -17.37 -5.91 -4.22
C GLU A 98 -17.20 -7.41 -4.53
N ALA A 99 -16.10 -8.04 -4.11
CA ALA A 99 -15.88 -9.48 -4.35
C ALA A 99 -16.81 -10.37 -3.52
N ALA A 100 -17.23 -9.90 -2.33
CA ALA A 100 -18.18 -10.61 -1.47
C ALA A 100 -19.64 -10.55 -1.98
N SER A 101 -19.97 -9.65 -2.92
CA SER A 101 -21.32 -9.54 -3.50
C SER A 101 -21.57 -10.53 -4.64
N ARG A 102 -20.51 -10.98 -5.32
CA ARG A 102 -20.61 -11.90 -6.47
C ARG A 102 -20.86 -13.36 -6.08
N ASP A 103 -20.59 -13.72 -4.82
CA ASP A 103 -20.80 -15.09 -4.30
C ASP A 103 -22.23 -15.30 -3.73
N ARG A 104 -23.04 -14.23 -3.64
CA ARG A 104 -24.46 -14.31 -3.25
C ARG A 104 -25.38 -14.51 -4.46
N ALA A 105 -24.96 -15.31 -5.42
CA ALA A 105 -25.78 -15.77 -6.53
C ALA A 105 -25.69 -17.30 -6.69
N VAL A 106 -25.75 -18.02 -5.57
CA VAL A 106 -26.15 -19.44 -5.59
C VAL A 106 -27.62 -19.49 -5.18
N PRO A 107 -28.58 -19.65 -6.12
CA PRO A 107 -29.95 -19.96 -5.73
C PRO A 107 -29.97 -21.28 -4.95
N PRO A 108 -30.76 -21.38 -3.88
CA PRO A 108 -30.82 -22.59 -3.07
C PRO A 108 -31.29 -23.76 -3.96
N ALA A 109 -30.53 -24.84 -3.92
CA ALA A 109 -30.92 -26.12 -4.51
C ALA A 109 -32.31 -26.51 -3.98
N GLU A 110 -33.27 -26.66 -4.87
CA GLU A 110 -34.60 -27.14 -4.51
C GLU A 110 -34.48 -28.54 -3.86
N PRO A 111 -35.13 -28.75 -2.70
CA PRO A 111 -35.09 -30.03 -2.03
C PRO A 111 -35.86 -31.07 -2.84
N ARG A 112 -35.18 -32.15 -3.20
CA ARG A 112 -35.84 -33.41 -3.53
C ARG A 112 -36.74 -33.79 -2.36
N GLN A 113 -38.06 -33.82 -2.55
CA GLN A 113 -38.95 -34.80 -1.92
C GLN A 113 -40.42 -34.72 -2.34
N HIS A 114 -41.01 -35.91 -2.34
CA HIS A 114 -42.43 -36.28 -2.43
C HIS A 114 -42.99 -36.37 -3.86
N ALA A 115 -43.77 -37.38 -4.23
CA ALA A 115 -44.15 -38.66 -3.66
C ALA A 115 -45.10 -39.31 -4.68
N ARG A 116 -45.07 -40.65 -4.76
CA ARG A 116 -45.97 -41.56 -5.49
C ARG A 116 -45.68 -41.78 -6.97
#